data_AF-A0A7V6N9S3-F1
#
_entry.id   AF-A0A7V6N9S3-F1
#
_cell.length_a   1.000
_cell.length_b   1.000
_cell.length_c   1.000
_cell.angle_alpha   90.00
_cell.angle_beta   90.00
_cell.angle_gamma   90.00
#
_symmetry.space_group_name_H-M   'P 1'
#
loop_
_entity.id
_entity.type
_entity.pdbx_description
1 polymer ?
#
loop_
_entity_poly.entity_id
_entity_poly.type
_entity_poly.pdbx_seq_one_letter_code
_entity_poly.pdbx_strand_id
1 'polypeptide(L)'
;MNLSNCPICSEELLVNEYHCPSCEISFKGEFTRNWLEGFSSSQLEFIKLFLLVQGNLKELQNRLGISYPTVKSRLSEIVSVIADEQEKSDDDDFSDILGDLESGFIDVEGAVEMINKRREQ
;
A
#
# COMPACT_ATOMS: atom_id res chain seq x y z
N MET A 1 5.97 -22.52 2.54
CA MET A 1 6.91 -21.46 2.12
C MET A 1 6.19 -20.67 1.06
N ASN A 2 6.01 -19.36 1.25
CA ASN A 2 5.36 -18.50 0.26
C ASN A 2 6.46 -17.78 -0.52
N LEU A 3 6.48 -17.92 -1.84
CA LEU A 3 7.49 -17.38 -2.75
C LEU A 3 6.79 -16.42 -3.69
N SER A 4 6.82 -15.13 -3.37
CA SER A 4 6.26 -14.05 -4.20
C SER A 4 7.24 -13.53 -5.25
N ASN A 5 8.54 -13.74 -5.02
CA ASN A 5 9.64 -13.26 -5.86
C ASN A 5 10.66 -14.37 -6.12
N CYS A 6 11.35 -14.30 -7.26
CA CYS A 6 12.36 -15.24 -7.67
C CYS A 6 13.61 -15.05 -6.79
N PRO A 7 14.10 -16.08 -6.07
CA PRO A 7 15.28 -15.96 -5.22
C PRO A 7 16.61 -15.78 -5.98
N ILE A 8 16.56 -15.84 -7.33
CA ILE A 8 17.74 -15.71 -8.19
C ILE A 8 17.85 -14.29 -8.77
N CYS A 9 16.75 -13.75 -9.31
CA CYS A 9 16.73 -12.44 -9.99
C CYS A 9 15.86 -11.39 -9.28
N SER A 10 15.16 -11.74 -8.21
CA SER A 10 14.21 -10.88 -7.48
C SER A 10 12.97 -10.45 -8.28
N GLU A 11 12.81 -10.90 -9.53
CA GLU A 11 11.61 -10.66 -10.33
C GLU A 11 10.39 -11.37 -9.75
N GLU A 12 9.21 -10.93 -10.19
CA GLU A 12 7.92 -11.43 -9.74
C GLU A 12 7.66 -12.86 -10.25
N LEU A 13 7.23 -13.77 -9.36
CA LEU A 13 6.86 -15.13 -9.75
C LEU A 13 5.38 -15.19 -10.14
N LEU A 14 5.12 -15.91 -11.24
CA LEU A 14 3.77 -16.19 -11.73
C LEU A 14 3.36 -17.62 -11.36
N VAL A 15 2.12 -17.78 -10.91
CA VAL A 15 1.50 -19.10 -10.72
C VAL A 15 1.13 -19.64 -12.10
N ASN A 16 1.72 -20.78 -12.50
CA ASN A 16 1.47 -21.42 -13.80
C ASN A 16 0.69 -22.74 -13.68
N GLU A 17 0.54 -23.28 -12.46
CA GLU A 17 -0.16 -24.53 -12.22
C GLU A 17 -0.86 -24.52 -10.87
N TYR A 18 -2.16 -24.82 -10.87
CA TYR A 18 -2.93 -25.16 -9.67
C TYR A 18 -3.19 -26.66 -9.64
N HIS A 19 -2.85 -27.31 -8.53
CA HIS A 19 -3.10 -28.74 -8.32
C HIS A 19 -4.17 -28.93 -7.26
N CYS A 20 -5.22 -29.70 -7.58
CA CYS A 20 -6.27 -30.08 -6.63
C CYS A 20 -5.97 -31.46 -6.03
N PRO A 21 -5.60 -31.56 -4.74
CA PRO A 21 -5.29 -32.86 -4.11
C PRO A 21 -6.54 -33.73 -3.87
N SER A 22 -7.74 -33.20 -4.06
CA SER A 22 -8.99 -33.96 -3.86
C SER A 22 -9.38 -34.78 -5.09
N CYS A 23 -9.15 -34.23 -6.29
CA CYS A 23 -9.48 -34.90 -7.56
C CYS A 23 -8.26 -35.19 -8.44
N GLU A 24 -7.05 -34.86 -7.98
CA GLU A 24 -5.77 -35.10 -8.67
C GLU A 24 -5.63 -34.42 -10.04
N ILE A 25 -6.43 -33.37 -10.28
CA ILE A 25 -6.40 -32.60 -11.52
C ILE A 25 -5.50 -31.38 -11.33
N SER A 26 -4.60 -31.19 -12.30
CA SER A 26 -3.81 -29.96 -12.45
C SER A 26 -4.39 -29.08 -13.55
N PHE A 27 -4.52 -27.79 -13.26
CA PHE A 27 -4.88 -26.75 -14.21
C PHE A 27 -3.62 -25.95 -14.54
N LYS A 28 -3.23 -25.94 -15.82
CA LYS A 28 -2.08 -25.17 -16.33
C LYS A 28 -2.57 -23.99 -17.14
N GLY A 29 -1.92 -22.84 -16.96
CA GLY A 29 -2.25 -21.62 -17.67
C GLY A 29 -1.64 -20.39 -17.01
N GLU A 30 -1.80 -19.25 -17.67
CA GLU A 30 -1.49 -17.96 -17.09
C GLU A 30 -2.63 -17.56 -16.17
N PHE A 31 -2.41 -17.68 -14.87
CA PHE A 31 -3.37 -17.25 -13.87
C PHE A 31 -3.07 -15.81 -13.47
N THR A 32 -4.10 -14.97 -13.48
CA THR A 32 -3.99 -13.60 -12.97
C THR A 32 -3.80 -13.62 -11.46
N ARG A 33 -2.88 -12.76 -10.98
CA ARG A 33 -2.76 -12.52 -9.55
C ARG A 33 -4.07 -12.00 -9.00
N ASN A 34 -4.44 -12.47 -7.82
CA ASN A 34 -5.49 -11.80 -7.07
C ASN A 34 -4.91 -10.53 -6.41
N TRP A 35 -5.76 -9.56 -6.09
CA TRP A 35 -5.37 -8.28 -5.48
C TRP A 35 -4.58 -8.40 -4.17
N LEU A 36 -4.56 -9.58 -3.52
CA LEU A 36 -3.79 -9.80 -2.29
C LEU A 36 -2.29 -10.01 -2.53
N GLU A 37 -1.89 -10.38 -3.74
CA GLU A 37 -0.49 -10.71 -4.04
C GLU A 37 0.42 -9.47 -4.11
N GLY A 38 -0.17 -8.27 -4.21
CA GLY A 38 0.54 -6.98 -4.16
C GLY A 38 0.95 -6.54 -2.74
N PHE A 39 0.49 -7.21 -1.68
CA PHE A 39 0.81 -6.82 -0.31
C PHE A 39 2.04 -7.54 0.24
N SER A 40 2.87 -6.78 0.96
CA SER A 40 3.88 -7.34 1.85
C SER A 40 3.25 -8.15 2.98
N SER A 41 4.04 -9.03 3.60
CA SER A 41 3.58 -9.85 4.74
C SER A 41 3.06 -9.01 5.90
N SER A 42 3.69 -7.86 6.17
CA SER A 42 3.25 -6.93 7.23
C SER A 42 1.92 -6.26 6.90
N GLN A 43 1.68 -5.90 5.64
CA GLN A 43 0.40 -5.36 5.19
C GLN A 43 -0.72 -6.40 5.28
N LEU A 44 -0.46 -7.66 4.87
CA LEU A 44 -1.43 -8.75 5.02
C LEU A 44 -1.80 -9.02 6.49
N GLU A 45 -0.81 -8.96 7.38
CA GLU A 45 -1.05 -9.11 8.82
C GLU A 45 -1.89 -7.94 9.39
N PHE A 46 -1.61 -6.71 8.95
CA PHE A 46 -2.43 -5.56 9.31
C PHE A 46 -3.87 -5.71 8.81
N ILE A 47 -4.09 -6.10 7.55
CA ILE A 47 -5.43 -6.32 6.97
C ILE A 47 -6.17 -7.38 7.78
N LYS A 48 -5.52 -8.50 8.08
CA LYS A 48 -6.10 -9.57 8.90
C LYS A 48 -6.53 -9.04 10.27
N LEU A 49 -5.68 -8.28 10.94
CA LEU A 49 -6.00 -7.73 12.26
C LEU A 49 -7.14 -6.71 12.19
N PHE A 50 -7.13 -5.85 11.18
CA PHE A 50 -8.17 -4.87 10.92
C PHE A 50 -9.55 -5.52 10.77
N LEU A 51 -9.63 -6.63 10.01
CA LEU A 51 -10.87 -7.40 9.86
C LEU A 51 -11.30 -8.07 11.17
N LEU A 52 -10.36 -8.64 11.93
CA LEU A 52 -10.65 -9.28 13.23
C LEU A 52 -11.23 -8.31 14.26
N VAL A 53 -10.82 -7.05 14.23
CA VAL A 53 -11.35 -5.99 15.12
C VAL A 53 -12.49 -5.21 14.48
N GLN A 54 -13.03 -5.68 13.35
CA GLN A 54 -14.14 -5.06 12.62
C GLN A 54 -13.90 -3.58 12.28
N GLY A 55 -12.67 -3.24 11.94
CA GLY A 55 -12.27 -1.88 11.58
C GLY A 55 -12.14 -0.89 12.74
N ASN A 56 -12.20 -1.35 13.99
CA ASN A 56 -12.01 -0.48 15.16
C ASN A 56 -10.55 -0.02 15.28
N LEU A 57 -10.27 1.21 14.84
CA LEU A 57 -8.92 1.81 14.85
C LEU A 57 -8.34 2.00 16.26
N LYS A 58 -9.18 2.15 17.28
CA LYS A 58 -8.73 2.27 18.67
C LYS A 58 -8.24 0.93 19.21
N GLU A 59 -9.00 -0.13 18.93
CA GLU A 59 -8.58 -1.49 19.26
C GLU A 59 -7.34 -1.89 18.46
N LEU A 60 -7.24 -1.48 17.19
CA LEU A 60 -6.06 -1.72 16.36
C LEU A 60 -4.79 -1.09 16.93
N GLN A 61 -4.86 0.19 17.36
CA GLN A 61 -3.74 0.84 18.04
C GLN A 61 -3.31 0.09 19.29
N ASN A 62 -4.27 -0.33 20.13
CA ASN A 62 -3.98 -1.05 21.37
C ASN A 62 -3.25 -2.38 21.08
N ARG A 63 -3.72 -3.12 20.06
CA ARG A 63 -3.12 -4.41 19.70
C ARG A 63 -1.75 -4.29 19.05
N LEU A 64 -1.54 -3.23 18.25
CA LEU A 64 -0.28 -3.00 17.53
C LEU A 64 0.72 -2.17 18.35
N GLY A 65 0.30 -1.53 19.45
CA GLY A 65 1.15 -0.69 20.28
C GLY A 65 1.65 0.58 19.58
N ILE A 66 0.90 1.09 18.59
CA ILE A 66 1.29 2.25 17.76
C ILE A 66 0.27 3.39 17.88
N SER A 67 0.69 4.58 17.47
CA SER A 67 -0.14 5.79 17.53
C SER A 67 -1.30 5.77 16.52
N TYR A 68 -2.36 6.53 16.79
CA TYR A 68 -3.48 6.71 15.85
C TYR A 68 -3.02 7.20 14.47
N PRO A 69 -2.11 8.19 14.36
CA PRO A 69 -1.52 8.57 13.07
C PRO A 69 -0.86 7.41 12.33
N THR A 70 -0.12 6.55 13.02
CA THR A 70 0.56 5.40 12.41
C THR A 70 -0.44 4.37 11.88
N VAL A 71 -1.51 4.08 12.64
CA VAL A 71 -2.59 3.19 12.16
C VAL A 71 -3.24 3.76 10.90
N LYS A 72 -3.50 5.07 10.88
CA LYS A 72 -4.12 5.74 9.74
C LYS A 72 -3.21 5.70 8.50
N SER A 73 -1.91 5.95 8.66
CA SER A 73 -0.92 5.85 7.58
C SER A 73 -0.91 4.46 6.95
N ARG A 74 -0.80 3.41 7.78
CA ARG A 74 -0.79 2.02 7.29
C ARG A 74 -2.08 1.63 6.58
N LEU A 75 -3.22 2.12 7.08
CA LEU A 75 -4.51 1.89 6.41
C LEU A 75 -4.54 2.60 5.05
N SER A 76 -4.07 3.84 4.95
CA SER A 76 -3.96 4.56 3.69
C SER A 76 -3.04 3.86 2.69
N GLU A 77 -1.88 3.37 3.13
CA GLU A 77 -0.96 2.58 2.29
C GLU A 77 -1.65 1.33 1.72
N ILE A 78 -2.43 0.62 2.53
CA ILE A 78 -3.21 -0.54 2.07
C ILE A 78 -4.27 -0.13 1.06
N VAL A 79 -5.02 0.94 1.33
CA VAL A 79 -6.07 1.43 0.43
C VAL A 79 -5.50 1.79 -0.94
N SER A 80 -4.35 2.47 -1.01
CA SER A 80 -3.73 2.82 -2.30
C SER A 80 -3.29 1.58 -3.09
N VAL A 81 -2.79 0.53 -2.43
CA VAL A 81 -2.48 -0.74 -3.10
C VAL A 81 -3.76 -1.45 -3.60
N ILE A 82 -4.87 -1.41 -2.85
CA ILE A 82 -6.15 -2.00 -3.29
C ILE A 82 -6.73 -1.24 -4.48
N ALA A 83 -6.66 0.09 -4.42
CA ALA A 83 -7.23 0.97 -5.44
C ALA A 83 -6.45 0.91 -6.76
N ASP A 84 -5.32 0.18 -6.80
CA ASP A 84 -4.36 0.20 -7.90
C ASP A 84 -4.01 1.65 -8.29
N GLU A 85 -3.93 2.51 -7.26
CA GLU A 85 -3.36 3.85 -7.36
C GLU A 85 -1.85 3.66 -7.55
N GLN A 86 -1.45 3.12 -8.71
CA GLN A 86 -0.11 3.31 -9.23
C GLN A 86 0.04 4.82 -9.41
N GLU A 87 0.78 5.41 -8.48
CA GLU A 87 1.08 6.83 -8.41
C GLU A 87 -0.20 7.65 -8.15
N LYS A 88 -0.30 8.21 -6.93
CA LYS A 88 -0.67 9.62 -6.90
C LYS A 88 0.27 10.27 -7.90
N SER A 89 -0.26 10.86 -8.97
CA SER A 89 0.57 11.63 -9.88
C SER A 89 1.43 12.58 -9.04
N ASP A 90 2.65 12.88 -9.51
CA ASP A 90 3.54 13.88 -8.90
C ASP A 90 2.83 15.23 -8.59
N ASP A 91 1.61 15.45 -9.08
CA ASP A 91 0.74 16.59 -8.78
C ASP A 91 0.26 16.67 -7.31
N ASP A 92 0.15 15.54 -6.60
CA ASP A 92 -0.36 15.49 -5.21
C ASP A 92 0.74 15.28 -4.15
N ASP A 93 2.01 15.23 -4.56
CA ASP A 93 3.16 15.32 -3.66
C ASP A 93 3.62 16.79 -3.51
N PHE A 94 3.52 17.29 -2.29
CA PHE A 94 3.95 18.64 -1.92
C PHE A 94 5.08 18.61 -0.88
N SER A 95 5.74 17.47 -0.71
CA SER A 95 6.80 17.30 0.29
C SER A 95 7.97 18.26 0.06
N ASP A 96 8.26 18.62 -1.19
CA ASP A 96 9.21 19.66 -1.60
C ASP A 96 8.78 21.05 -1.10
N ILE A 97 7.54 21.46 -1.39
CA ILE A 97 6.98 22.75 -0.98
C ILE A 97 6.93 22.88 0.55
N LEU A 98 6.53 21.81 1.25
CA LEU A 98 6.48 21.79 2.71
C LEU A 98 7.89 21.86 3.33
N GLY A 99 8.89 21.23 2.69
CA GLY A 99 10.29 21.34 3.09
C GLY A 99 10.85 22.75 2.94
N ASP A 100 10.49 23.44 1.85
CA ASP A 100 10.86 24.84 1.61
C ASP A 100 10.19 25.80 2.61
N LEU A 101 8.95 25.52 3.03
CA LEU A 101 8.24 26.27 4.06
C LEU A 101 8.90 26.08 5.44
N GLU A 102 9.26 24.83 5.79
CA GLU A 102 9.90 24.51 7.08
C GLU A 102 11.30 25.13 7.20
N SER A 103 12.05 25.17 6.10
CA SER A 103 13.37 25.80 6.02
C SER A 103 13.31 27.33 5.86
N GLY A 104 12.12 27.90 5.64
CA GLY A 104 11.87 29.34 5.52
C GLY A 104 12.26 29.95 4.17
N PHE A 105 12.44 29.13 3.13
CA PHE A 105 12.68 29.63 1.76
C PHE A 105 11.43 30.25 1.15
N ILE A 106 10.24 29.79 1.56
CA ILE A 106 8.95 30.34 1.17
C ILE A 106 8.12 30.65 2.41
N ASP A 107 7.18 31.58 2.27
CA ASP A 107 6.17 31.86 3.29
C ASP A 107 4.89 31.03 3.07
N VAL A 108 3.96 31.15 4.02
CA VAL A 108 2.72 30.38 4.01
C VAL A 108 1.87 30.71 2.78
N GLU A 109 1.86 31.96 2.32
CA GLU A 109 1.10 32.38 1.14
C GLU A 109 1.71 31.79 -0.14
N GLY A 110 3.05 31.84 -0.28
CA GLY A 110 3.77 31.22 -1.40
C GLY A 110 3.59 29.71 -1.46
N ALA A 111 3.62 29.02 -0.32
CA ALA A 111 3.34 27.58 -0.27
C ALA A 111 1.93 27.24 -0.76
N VAL A 112 0.92 28.02 -0.35
CA VAL A 112 -0.48 27.82 -0.78
C VAL A 112 -0.65 28.08 -2.28
N GLU A 113 0.00 29.10 -2.83
CA GLU A 113 -0.06 29.42 -4.26
C GLU A 113 0.58 28.31 -5.11
N MET A 114 1.75 27.80 -4.70
CA MET A 114 2.44 26.70 -5.40
C MET A 114 1.63 25.40 -5.39
N ILE A 115 1.00 25.07 -4.25
CA ILE A 115 0.12 23.90 -4.12
C ILE A 115 -1.09 24.03 -5.07
N ASN A 116 -1.77 25.17 -5.09
CA ASN A 116 -2.93 25.37 -5.95
C ASN A 116 -2.56 25.29 -7.44
N LYS A 117 -1.39 25.82 -7.82
CA LYS A 117 -0.90 25.80 -9.20
C LYS A 117 -0.53 24.40 -9.71
N ARG A 118 -0.09 23.49 -8.82
CA ARG A 118 0.16 22.08 -9.17
C ARG A 118 -1.16 21.31 -9.35
N ARG A 119 -2.19 21.63 -8.55
CA ARG A 119 -3.51 20.97 -8.61
C ARG A 119 -4.37 21.37 -9.81
N GLU A 120 -4.02 22.45 -10.49
CA GLU A 120 -4.70 22.94 -11.70
C GLU A 120 -4.06 22.45 -13.01
N GLN A 121 -2.93 21.73 -12.93
CA GLN A 121 -2.29 21.05 -14.08
C GLN A 121 -2.85 19.64 -14.24
#